data_AF-A0A376P6T1-F1
#
_entry.id   AF-A0A376P6T1-F1
#
_cell.length_a   1.000
_cell.length_b   1.000
_cell.length_c   1.000
_cell.angle_alpha   90.00
_cell.angle_beta   90.00
_cell.angle_gamma   90.00
#
_symmetry.space_group_name_H-M   'P 1'
#
loop_
_entity.id
_entity.type
_entity.pdbx_description
1 polymer ?
#
loop_
_entity_poly.entity_id
_entity_poly.type
_entity_poly.pdbx_seq_one_letter_code
_entity_poly.pdbx_strand_id
1 'polypeptide(L)'
;MVELAQLARENDAMVIALTSAGTPLAREATLAITLDVPEDTDIYMPMVSRLAQLTVIDVLATGFTLRRGAKFRDNLKRVRKR
;
A
#
# COMPACT_ATOMS: atom_id res chain seq x y z
N MET A 1 -13.95 -3.96 2.23
CA MET A 1 -12.48 -4.04 1.96
C MET A 1 -12.05 -5.43 1.54
N VAL A 2 -12.34 -6.47 2.33
CA VAL A 2 -12.00 -7.87 1.99
C VAL A 2 -12.70 -8.32 0.70
N GLU A 3 -14.00 -8.08 0.56
CA GLU A 3 -14.76 -8.40 -0.66
C GLU A 3 -14.22 -7.68 -1.91
N LEU A 4 -13.76 -6.43 -1.76
CA LEU A 4 -13.15 -5.69 -2.86
C LEU A 4 -11.78 -6.27 -3.25
N ALA A 5 -11.00 -6.73 -2.28
CA ALA A 5 -9.74 -7.42 -2.53
C ALA A 5 -9.98 -8.75 -3.25
N GLN A 6 -10.99 -9.52 -2.82
CA GLN A 6 -11.41 -10.74 -3.50
C GLN A 6 -11.83 -10.47 -4.94
N LEU A 7 -12.74 -9.52 -5.15
CA LEU A 7 -13.18 -9.16 -6.50
C LEU A 7 -12.01 -8.71 -7.39
N ALA A 8 -11.08 -7.92 -6.86
CA ALA A 8 -9.89 -7.51 -7.60
C ALA A 8 -9.01 -8.72 -7.99
N ARG A 9 -8.81 -9.67 -7.06
CA ARG A 9 -8.06 -10.92 -7.32
C ARG A 9 -8.75 -11.81 -8.35
N GLU A 10 -10.07 -11.92 -8.31
CA GLU A 10 -10.87 -12.64 -9.30
C GLU A 10 -10.75 -12.04 -10.71
N ASN A 11 -10.42 -10.76 -10.81
CA ASN A 11 -10.16 -10.06 -12.07
C ASN A 11 -8.66 -9.95 -12.40
N ASP A 12 -7.84 -10.87 -11.87
CA ASP A 12 -6.37 -10.94 -12.08
C ASP A 12 -5.59 -9.67 -11.68
N ALA A 13 -6.20 -8.79 -10.88
CA ALA A 13 -5.51 -7.61 -10.38
C ALA A 13 -4.55 -7.97 -9.25
N MET A 14 -3.40 -7.30 -9.23
CA MET A 14 -2.48 -7.37 -8.10
C MET A 14 -3.04 -6.55 -6.94
N VAL A 15 -3.27 -7.20 -5.80
CA VAL A 15 -3.73 -6.55 -4.57
C VAL A 15 -2.57 -6.43 -3.59
N ILE A 16 -2.16 -5.21 -3.27
CA ILE A 16 -1.18 -4.92 -2.22
C ILE A 16 -1.91 -4.34 -1.02
N ALA A 17 -1.83 -4.99 0.13
CA ALA A 17 -2.48 -4.53 1.36
C ALA A 17 -1.47 -4.04 2.39
N LEU A 18 -1.73 -2.87 2.97
CA LEU A 18 -1.07 -2.35 4.18
C LEU A 18 -1.99 -2.63 5.36
N THR A 19 -1.66 -3.60 6.20
CA THR A 19 -2.55 -4.06 7.27
C THR A 19 -1.80 -4.81 8.36
N SER A 20 -2.47 -5.27 9.41
CA SER A 20 -1.86 -6.13 10.43
C SER A 20 -1.76 -7.58 9.94
N ALA A 21 -0.78 -8.31 10.46
CA ALA A 21 -0.58 -9.72 10.12
C ALA A 21 -1.81 -10.56 10.50
N GLY A 22 -2.10 -11.60 9.70
CA GLY A 22 -3.18 -12.55 9.98
C GLY A 22 -4.60 -11.99 9.82
N THR A 23 -4.77 -10.73 9.44
CA THR A 23 -6.10 -10.17 9.16
C THR A 23 -6.73 -10.81 7.91
N PRO A 24 -8.07 -10.80 7.78
CA PRO A 24 -8.74 -11.27 6.56
C PRO A 24 -8.22 -10.57 5.30
N LEU A 25 -7.97 -9.25 5.37
CA LEU A 25 -7.43 -8.50 4.23
C LEU A 25 -6.01 -8.94 3.86
N ALA A 26 -5.16 -9.27 4.84
CA ALA A 26 -3.82 -9.79 4.57
C ALA A 26 -3.86 -11.13 3.81
N ARG A 27 -4.86 -11.98 4.07
CA ARG A 27 -5.01 -13.28 3.40
C ARG A 27 -5.46 -13.15 1.96
N GLU A 28 -6.32 -12.18 1.67
CA GLU A 28 -6.82 -11.95 0.30
C GLU A 28 -5.84 -11.17 -0.58
N ALA A 29 -4.86 -10.49 0.02
CA ALA A 29 -3.87 -9.72 -0.72
C ALA A 29 -2.91 -10.63 -1.49
N THR A 30 -2.52 -10.20 -2.70
CA THR A 30 -1.38 -10.80 -3.42
C THR A 30 -0.07 -10.56 -2.67
N LEU A 31 0.05 -9.39 -2.04
CA LEU A 31 1.17 -9.02 -1.18
C LEU A 31 0.63 -8.26 0.03
N ALA A 32 0.84 -8.79 1.22
CA ALA A 32 0.58 -8.09 2.46
C ALA A 32 1.86 -7.45 2.99
N ILE A 33 1.88 -6.12 3.12
CA ILE A 33 2.90 -5.38 3.84
C ILE A 33 2.36 -5.19 5.25
N THR A 34 2.83 -6.04 6.17
CA THR A 34 2.29 -6.10 7.51
C THR A 34 2.99 -5.10 8.43
N LEU A 35 2.21 -4.25 9.10
CA LEU A 35 2.71 -3.30 10.09
C LEU A 35 2.15 -3.68 11.46
N ASP A 36 3.04 -4.13 12.33
CA ASP A 36 2.72 -4.36 13.74
C ASP A 36 3.29 -3.18 14.53
N VAL A 37 2.46 -2.15 14.67
CA VAL A 37 2.78 -0.97 15.46
C VAL A 37 2.02 -1.11 16.77
N PRO A 38 2.70 -1.33 17.91
CA PRO A 38 2.02 -1.37 19.19
C PRO A 38 1.31 -0.03 19.40
N GLU A 39 -0.01 -0.07 19.46
CA GLU A 39 -0.80 1.06 19.94
C GLU A 39 -0.75 1.00 21.48
N ASP A 40 0.17 1.74 22.08
CA ASP A 40 0.23 1.90 23.53
C ASP A 40 -1.11 2.46 24.01
N THR A 41 -1.92 1.65 24.70
CA THR A 41 -3.27 2.01 25.11
C THR A 41 -3.31 3.10 26.20
N ASP A 42 -2.16 3.40 26.81
CA ASP A 42 -2.01 4.45 27.83
C ASP A 42 -1.74 5.83 27.22
N ILE A 43 -1.34 5.90 25.95
CA ILE A 43 -1.15 7.14 25.22
C ILE A 43 -2.02 7.04 23.97
N TYR A 44 -3.12 7.78 23.94
CA TYR A 44 -4.05 7.89 22.82
C TYR A 44 -3.33 8.38 21.54
N MET A 45 -2.56 7.51 20.88
CA MET A 45 -1.74 7.84 19.71
C MET A 45 -2.14 6.97 18.52
N PRO A 46 -3.32 7.22 17.92
CA PRO A 46 -3.61 6.80 16.55
C PRO A 46 -2.66 7.43 15.50
N MET A 47 -1.67 8.20 15.94
CA MET A 47 -0.71 8.90 15.10
C MET A 47 0.46 8.01 14.65
N VAL A 48 0.95 7.07 15.48
CA VAL A 48 2.15 6.30 15.14
C VAL A 48 1.85 5.28 14.04
N SER A 49 0.75 4.54 14.17
CA SER A 49 0.29 3.58 13.16
C SER A 49 0.05 4.28 11.81
N ARG A 50 -0.57 5.47 11.84
CA ARG A 50 -0.78 6.28 10.64
C ARG A 50 0.51 6.84 10.02
N LEU A 51 1.44 7.31 10.83
CA LEU A 51 2.74 7.79 10.36
C LEU A 51 3.57 6.66 9.74
N ALA A 52 3.55 5.46 10.34
CA ALA A 52 4.19 4.28 9.77
C ALA A 52 3.59 3.93 8.40
N GLN A 53 2.26 3.90 8.29
CA GLN A 53 1.58 3.66 7.02
C GLN A 53 1.94 4.70 5.94
N LEU A 54 1.92 6.00 6.27
CA LEU A 54 2.29 7.07 5.35
C LEU A 54 3.76 6.95 4.91
N THR A 55 4.66 6.67 5.85
CA THR A 55 6.09 6.48 5.55
C THR A 55 6.31 5.33 4.58
N VAL A 56 5.60 4.21 4.77
CA VAL A 56 5.68 3.07 3.84
C VAL A 56 5.21 3.48 2.44
N ILE A 57 4.12 4.23 2.33
CA ILE A 57 3.64 4.75 1.04
C ILE A 57 4.70 5.63 0.38
N ASP A 58 5.34 6.53 1.13
CA ASP A 58 6.38 7.42 0.62
C ASP A 58 7.61 6.63 0.13
N VAL A 59 8.05 5.62 0.89
CA VAL A 59 9.15 4.74 0.50
C VAL A 59 8.82 3.98 -0.79
N LEU A 60 7.61 3.43 -0.91
CA LEU A 60 7.17 2.74 -2.12
C LEU A 60 7.11 3.67 -3.33
N ALA A 61 6.53 4.86 -3.18
CA ALA A 61 6.43 5.85 -4.25
C ALA A 61 7.81 6.36 -4.69
N THR A 62 8.70 6.62 -3.73
CA THR A 62 10.07 7.08 -3.95
C THR A 62 10.89 5.99 -4.63
N GLY A 63 10.90 4.78 -4.08
CA GLY A 63 11.61 3.63 -4.64
C GLY A 63 11.15 3.29 -6.04
N PHE A 64 9.84 3.33 -6.29
CA PHE A 64 9.26 3.18 -7.62
C PHE A 64 9.77 4.26 -8.59
N THR A 65 9.76 5.53 -8.17
CA THR A 65 10.19 6.66 -8.99
C THR A 65 11.69 6.57 -9.32
N LEU A 66 12.52 6.25 -8.33
CA LEU A 66 13.96 6.09 -8.50
C LEU A 66 14.29 4.94 -9.45
N ARG A 67 13.61 3.79 -9.31
CA ARG A 67 13.88 2.59 -10.11
C ARG A 67 13.45 2.72 -11.57
N ARG A 68 12.42 3.51 -11.87
CA ARG A 68 11.86 3.64 -13.24
C ARG A 68 12.57 4.68 -14.10
N GLY A 69 13.45 5.51 -13.51
CA GLY A 69 14.27 6.50 -14.22
C GLY A 69 13.46 7.58 -14.96
N ALA A 70 14.16 8.49 -15.67
CA ALA A 70 13.53 9.61 -16.38
C ALA A 70 12.50 9.18 -17.45
N LYS A 71 12.68 7.99 -18.06
CA LYS A 71 11.85 7.47 -19.16
C LYS A 71 10.40 7.17 -18.75
N PHE A 72 10.11 6.91 -17.47
CA PHE A 72 8.73 6.67 -17.04
C PHE A 72 7.89 7.95 -16.93
N ARG A 73 8.54 9.08 -16.61
CA ARG A 73 7.86 10.39 -16.53
C ARG A 73 7.30 10.81 -17.89
N ASP A 74 7.97 10.46 -18.97
CA ASP A 74 7.51 10.75 -20.34
C ASP A 74 6.31 9.87 -20.76
N ASN A 75 6.17 8.67 -20.19
CA ASN A 75 4.96 7.86 -20.36
C ASN A 75 3.78 8.43 -19.57
N LEU A 76 4.00 8.91 -18.34
CA LEU A 76 2.93 9.52 -17.53
C LEU A 76 2.38 10.81 -18.17
N LYS A 77 3.25 11.63 -18.78
CA LYS A 77 2.85 12.83 -19.53
C LYS A 77 1.96 12.51 -20.74
N ARG A 78 2.09 11.32 -21.33
CA ARG A 78 1.26 10.87 -22.46
C ARG A 78 -0.13 10.39 -22.01
N VAL A 79 -0.23 9.76 -20.84
CA VAL A 79 -1.51 9.27 -20.31
C VAL A 79 -2.41 10.41 -19.84
N ARG A 80 -1.84 11.50 -19.31
CA ARG A 80 -2.58 12.70 -18.87
C ARG A 80 -3.13 13.59 -20.01
N LYS A 81 -2.82 13.27 -21.28
CA LYS A 81 -3.26 14.02 -22.48
C LYS A 81 -4.50 13.42 -23.15
N ARG A 82 -5.15 12.43 -22.54
CA ARG A 82 -6.44 11.90 -22.97
C ARG A 82 -7.51 12.25 -21.95
#